data_AF-A0AAU9USG5-F1
#
_entry.id   AF-A0AAU9USG5-F1
#
_cell.length_a   1.000
_cell.length_b   1.000
_cell.length_c   1.000
_cell.angle_alpha   90.00
_cell.angle_beta   90.00
_cell.angle_gamma   90.00
#
_symmetry.space_group_name_H-M   'P 1'
#
loop_
_entity.id
_entity.type
_entity.pdbx_description
1 polymer ?
#
loop_
_entity_poly.entity_id
_entity_poly.type
_entity_poly.pdbx_seq_one_letter_code
_entity_poly.pdbx_strand_id
1 'polypeptide(L)'
;MGGINGIYKIWVEAGKLVFKQSSENLQLLEAATAVMRATLNRITLLNNVKPSESNLFSDLALSDIELMFTGIKNCEAPEIRSNLIRMIGILALLFVNDLNDTTSNVICSITEFILEQAHKENEVWVLAEAIDTLIDMYSEDNTDIIAAKVKLVEKLEILVPVLRNKARQQKKLPKDYKVLVTTVNSNLPRFVKYKKRRVAKL
;
A
#
# COMPACT_ATOMS: atom_id res chain seq x y z
N MET A 1 26.98 -7.29 8.49
CA MET A 1 25.54 -7.03 8.23
C MET A 1 25.43 -6.35 6.86
N GLY A 2 24.85 -7.02 5.87
CA GLY A 2 25.03 -6.76 4.42
C GLY A 2 24.33 -5.54 3.81
N GLY A 3 24.22 -4.42 4.55
CA GLY A 3 23.65 -3.17 4.02
C GLY A 3 22.24 -3.33 3.43
N ILE A 4 21.90 -2.49 2.44
CA ILE A 4 20.59 -2.50 1.77
C ILE A 4 20.31 -3.83 1.04
N ASN A 5 21.34 -4.47 0.47
CA ASN A 5 21.25 -5.78 -0.18
C ASN A 5 20.83 -6.89 0.81
N GLY A 6 21.34 -6.85 2.04
CA GLY A 6 20.95 -7.79 3.09
C GLY A 6 19.47 -7.65 3.47
N ILE A 7 18.98 -6.41 3.53
CA ILE A 7 17.57 -6.12 3.82
C ILE A 7 16.67 -6.60 2.67
N TYR A 8 17.09 -6.36 1.42
CA TYR A 8 16.40 -6.86 0.23
C TYR A 8 16.33 -8.39 0.20
N LYS A 9 17.42 -9.08 0.54
CA LYS A 9 17.42 -10.55 0.63
C LYS A 9 16.39 -11.05 1.66
N ILE A 10 16.27 -10.41 2.82
CA ILE A 10 15.25 -10.77 3.83
C ILE A 10 13.84 -10.58 3.26
N TRP A 11 13.59 -9.48 2.53
CA TRP A 11 12.32 -9.25 1.87
C TRP A 11 11.96 -10.36 0.86
N VAL A 12 12.92 -10.76 0.02
CA VAL A 12 12.73 -11.84 -0.97
C VAL A 12 12.41 -13.17 -0.30
N GLU A 13 13.16 -13.57 0.74
CA GLU A 13 12.93 -14.84 1.43
C GLU A 13 11.60 -14.86 2.18
N ALA A 14 11.21 -13.75 2.80
CA ALA A 14 9.88 -13.62 3.40
C ALA A 14 8.77 -13.68 2.34
N GLY A 15 8.96 -13.07 1.16
CA GLY A 15 8.01 -13.15 0.04
C GLY A 15 7.84 -14.57 -0.50
N LYS A 16 8.92 -15.35 -0.60
CA LYS A 16 8.83 -16.78 -0.96
C LYS A 16 8.01 -17.56 0.06
N LEU A 17 8.21 -17.31 1.35
CA LEU A 17 7.42 -17.95 2.41
C LEU A 17 5.95 -17.58 2.32
N VAL A 18 5.62 -16.30 2.07
CA VAL A 18 4.24 -15.81 2.03
C VAL A 18 3.49 -16.26 0.79
N PHE A 19 4.12 -16.20 -0.39
CA PHE A 19 3.41 -16.36 -1.66
C PHE A 19 3.71 -17.65 -2.42
N LYS A 20 4.79 -18.37 -2.07
CA LYS A 20 5.18 -19.62 -2.76
C LYS A 20 5.14 -20.85 -1.86
N GLN A 21 5.12 -20.68 -0.55
CA GLN A 21 5.03 -21.77 0.41
C GLN A 21 3.66 -21.71 1.09
N SER A 22 2.86 -22.76 0.90
CA SER A 22 1.57 -22.88 1.58
C SER A 22 1.81 -23.14 3.07
N SER A 23 1.92 -22.09 3.87
CA SER A 23 1.94 -22.22 5.32
C SER A 23 0.53 -22.08 5.88
N GLU A 24 0.04 -23.11 6.58
CA GLU A 24 -1.22 -23.02 7.32
C GLU A 24 -1.06 -22.22 8.64
N ASN A 25 0.17 -21.87 9.00
CA ASN A 25 0.47 -21.14 10.24
C ASN A 25 0.28 -19.63 10.04
N LEU A 26 -0.92 -19.14 10.41
CA LEU A 26 -1.26 -17.72 10.31
C LEU A 26 -0.32 -16.80 11.10
N GLN A 27 0.20 -17.22 12.26
CA GLN A 27 1.14 -16.42 13.04
C GLN A 27 2.47 -16.25 12.30
N LEU A 28 2.94 -17.31 11.65
CA LEU A 28 4.14 -17.26 10.83
C LEU A 28 3.94 -16.35 9.60
N LEU A 29 2.79 -16.45 8.93
CA LEU A 29 2.46 -15.59 7.79
C LEU A 29 2.30 -14.12 8.20
N GLU A 30 1.68 -13.84 9.34
CA GLU A 30 1.58 -12.49 9.90
C GLU A 30 2.97 -11.93 10.19
N ALA A 31 3.84 -12.69 10.86
CA ALA A 31 5.21 -12.28 11.12
C ALA A 31 6.01 -12.05 9.83
N ALA A 32 5.87 -12.96 8.85
CA ALA A 32 6.56 -12.84 7.57
C ALA A 32 6.10 -11.60 6.78
N THR A 33 4.79 -11.33 6.72
CA THR A 33 4.26 -10.14 6.05
C THR A 33 4.63 -8.84 6.77
N ALA A 34 4.68 -8.85 8.11
CA ALA A 34 5.19 -7.74 8.89
C ALA A 34 6.68 -7.47 8.60
N VAL A 35 7.50 -8.52 8.46
CA VAL A 35 8.91 -8.42 8.04
C VAL A 35 9.01 -7.85 6.61
N MET A 36 8.18 -8.31 5.67
CA MET A 36 8.18 -7.75 4.31
C MET A 36 7.87 -6.25 4.32
N ARG A 37 6.85 -5.82 5.06
CA ARG A 37 6.51 -4.40 5.22
C ARG A 37 7.68 -3.62 5.83
N ALA A 38 8.27 -4.11 6.93
CA ALA A 38 9.34 -3.41 7.66
C ALA A 38 10.61 -3.29 6.81
N THR A 39 10.98 -4.33 6.08
CA THR A 39 12.16 -4.33 5.19
C THR A 39 12.00 -3.35 4.03
N LEU A 40 10.84 -3.31 3.36
CA LEU A 40 10.58 -2.31 2.31
C LEU A 40 10.60 -0.87 2.84
N ASN A 41 9.98 -0.62 4.00
CA ASN A 41 10.05 0.69 4.65
C ASN A 41 11.50 1.09 4.89
N ARG A 42 12.32 0.16 5.38
CA ARG A 42 13.73 0.42 5.62
C ARG A 42 14.50 0.69 4.33
N ILE A 43 14.23 -0.04 3.25
CA ILE A 43 14.84 0.19 1.94
C ILE A 43 14.46 1.58 1.41
N THR A 44 13.18 1.95 1.50
CA THR A 44 12.69 3.28 1.07
C THR A 44 13.40 4.40 1.81
N LEU A 45 13.53 4.29 3.14
CA LEU A 45 14.26 5.26 3.95
C LEU A 45 15.74 5.37 3.56
N LEU A 46 16.40 4.24 3.24
CA LEU A 46 17.81 4.24 2.84
C LEU A 46 17.99 4.84 1.43
N ASN A 47 17.09 4.53 0.49
CA ASN A 47 17.12 5.06 -0.87
C ASN A 47 16.93 6.58 -0.90
N ASN A 48 16.07 7.13 -0.03
CA ASN A 48 15.91 8.59 0.07
C ASN A 48 17.18 9.30 0.58
N VAL A 49 18.05 8.61 1.32
CA VAL A 49 19.32 9.18 1.82
C VAL A 49 20.45 8.99 0.82
N LYS A 50 20.46 7.87 0.06
CA LYS A 50 21.47 7.55 -0.95
C LYS A 50 20.83 6.92 -2.20
N PRO A 51 20.34 7.74 -3.15
CA PRO A 51 19.60 7.23 -4.31
C PRO A 51 20.44 6.41 -5.30
N SER A 52 21.76 6.64 -5.34
CA SER A 52 22.65 6.16 -6.41
C SER A 52 23.10 4.69 -6.31
N GLU A 53 22.59 3.90 -5.34
CA GLU A 53 23.10 2.55 -5.06
C GLU A 53 22.07 1.40 -5.25
N SER A 54 20.83 1.66 -5.65
CA SER A 54 19.75 0.67 -5.52
C SER A 54 18.96 0.42 -6.82
N ASN A 55 19.44 -0.52 -7.65
CA ASN A 55 18.63 -1.16 -8.70
C ASN A 55 17.91 -2.42 -8.17
N LEU A 56 17.59 -2.48 -6.87
CA LEU A 56 17.14 -3.70 -6.21
C LEU A 56 15.86 -4.30 -6.80
N PHE A 57 14.99 -3.45 -7.33
CA PHE A 57 13.69 -3.85 -7.88
C PHE A 57 13.63 -3.76 -9.41
N SER A 58 14.77 -3.62 -10.09
CA SER A 58 14.81 -3.58 -11.57
C SER A 58 14.29 -4.86 -12.21
N ASP A 59 14.44 -5.98 -11.50
CA ASP A 59 14.03 -7.31 -11.97
C ASP A 59 12.59 -7.67 -11.57
N LEU A 60 11.88 -6.77 -10.87
CA LEU A 60 10.50 -7.02 -10.45
C LEU A 60 9.59 -6.93 -11.68
N ALA A 61 9.08 -8.08 -12.12
CA ALA A 61 8.20 -8.16 -13.27
C ALA A 61 6.73 -7.91 -12.88
N LEU A 62 5.90 -7.54 -13.86
CA LEU A 62 4.45 -7.43 -13.65
C LEU A 62 3.84 -8.73 -13.11
N SER A 63 4.35 -9.89 -13.53
CA SER A 63 3.94 -11.20 -13.02
C SER A 63 4.19 -11.39 -11.52
N ASP A 64 5.24 -10.77 -10.97
CA ASP A 64 5.50 -10.82 -9.53
C ASP A 64 4.46 -9.99 -8.76
N ILE A 65 4.04 -8.85 -9.32
CA ILE A 65 2.97 -8.01 -8.76
C ILE A 65 1.62 -8.74 -8.82
N GLU A 66 1.30 -9.40 -9.93
CA GLU A 66 0.05 -10.19 -10.08
C GLU A 66 -0.03 -11.35 -9.07
N LEU A 67 1.10 -12.00 -8.79
CA LEU A 67 1.20 -13.02 -7.74
C LEU A 67 0.93 -12.42 -6.35
N MET A 68 1.42 -11.22 -6.06
CA MET A 68 1.09 -10.52 -4.81
C MET A 68 -0.39 -10.14 -4.73
N PHE A 69 -0.99 -9.64 -5.83
CA PHE A 69 -2.43 -9.32 -5.88
C PHE A 69 -3.29 -10.54 -5.59
N THR A 70 -2.94 -11.69 -6.17
CA THR A 70 -3.63 -12.96 -5.93
C THR A 70 -3.52 -13.37 -4.47
N GLY A 71 -2.32 -13.27 -3.89
CA GLY A 71 -2.11 -13.57 -2.46
C GLY A 71 -2.91 -12.66 -1.53
N ILE A 72 -3.00 -11.36 -1.82
CA ILE A 72 -3.79 -10.42 -1.03
C ILE A 72 -5.29 -10.71 -1.14
N LYS A 73 -5.78 -10.92 -2.37
CA LYS A 73 -7.20 -11.16 -2.64
C LYS A 73 -7.73 -12.41 -1.94
N ASN A 74 -6.89 -13.44 -1.81
CA ASN A 74 -7.25 -14.71 -1.18
C ASN A 74 -6.98 -14.73 0.33
N CYS A 75 -6.44 -13.65 0.91
CA CYS A 75 -6.07 -13.61 2.31
C CYS A 75 -7.27 -13.24 3.19
N GLU A 76 -7.75 -14.17 4.01
CA GLU A 76 -8.90 -13.92 4.88
C GLU A 76 -8.52 -13.24 6.21
N ALA A 77 -7.25 -13.34 6.62
CA ALA A 77 -6.75 -12.78 7.87
C ALA A 77 -6.50 -11.25 7.77
N PRO A 78 -7.24 -10.42 8.52
CA PRO A 78 -7.14 -8.95 8.44
C PRO A 78 -5.74 -8.38 8.70
N GLU A 79 -5.01 -8.94 9.66
CA GLU A 79 -3.63 -8.56 10.03
C GLU A 79 -2.66 -8.79 8.88
N ILE A 80 -2.77 -9.94 8.23
CA ILE A 80 -1.95 -10.29 7.08
C ILE A 80 -2.32 -9.40 5.88
N ARG A 81 -3.62 -9.25 5.56
CA ARG A 81 -4.08 -8.36 4.49
C ARG A 81 -3.57 -6.93 4.66
N SER A 82 -3.70 -6.37 5.85
CA SER A 82 -3.25 -5.01 6.17
C SER A 82 -1.75 -4.84 5.90
N ASN A 83 -0.93 -5.79 6.35
CA ASN A 83 0.51 -5.78 6.06
C ASN A 83 0.80 -5.85 4.57
N LEU A 84 0.10 -6.71 3.84
CA LEU A 84 0.32 -6.88 2.40
C LEU A 84 -0.14 -5.66 1.59
N ILE A 85 -1.27 -5.05 1.92
CA ILE A 85 -1.75 -3.81 1.28
C ILE A 85 -0.74 -2.68 1.46
N ARG A 86 -0.25 -2.48 2.69
CA ARG A 86 0.79 -1.47 2.93
C ARG A 86 2.07 -1.81 2.16
N MET A 87 2.47 -3.08 2.13
CA MET A 87 3.67 -3.56 1.44
C MET A 87 3.62 -3.21 -0.06
N ILE A 88 2.53 -3.50 -0.77
CA ILE A 88 2.41 -3.14 -2.19
C ILE A 88 2.35 -1.62 -2.42
N GLY A 89 1.81 -0.85 -1.47
CA GLY A 89 1.84 0.61 -1.54
C GLY A 89 3.26 1.18 -1.37
N ILE A 90 4.08 0.60 -0.48
CA ILE A 90 5.49 0.98 -0.35
C ILE A 90 6.26 0.61 -1.63
N LEU A 91 5.96 -0.53 -2.27
CA LEU A 91 6.53 -0.85 -3.58
C LEU A 91 6.18 0.22 -4.63
N ALA A 92 4.93 0.66 -4.68
CA ALA A 92 4.53 1.73 -5.59
C ALA A 92 5.28 3.05 -5.31
N LEU A 93 5.48 3.41 -4.04
CA LEU A 93 6.25 4.59 -3.64
C LEU A 93 7.71 4.52 -4.10
N LEU A 94 8.33 3.33 -4.08
CA LEU A 94 9.68 3.15 -4.61
C LEU A 94 9.75 3.46 -6.11
N PHE A 95 8.69 3.17 -6.86
CA PHE A 95 8.59 3.46 -8.29
C PHE A 95 8.28 4.93 -8.62
N VAL A 96 7.70 5.68 -7.69
CA VAL A 96 7.44 7.13 -7.87
C VAL A 96 8.76 7.92 -8.04
N ASN A 97 9.88 7.40 -7.55
CA ASN A 97 11.19 8.04 -7.71
C ASN A 97 11.81 7.84 -9.10
N ASP A 98 11.27 6.95 -9.93
CA ASP A 98 11.74 6.63 -11.28
C ASP A 98 10.56 6.49 -12.26
N LEU A 99 9.79 7.58 -12.40
CA LEU A 99 8.59 7.59 -13.23
C LEU A 99 8.94 7.52 -14.73
N ASN A 100 8.49 6.43 -15.34
CA ASN A 100 8.45 6.16 -16.78
C ASN A 100 7.13 5.43 -17.10
N ASP A 101 6.89 5.09 -18.36
CA ASP A 101 5.64 4.46 -18.77
C ASP A 101 5.38 3.13 -18.05
N THR A 102 6.44 2.31 -17.88
CA THR A 102 6.36 1.01 -17.21
C THR A 102 6.03 1.18 -15.72
N THR A 103 6.80 1.98 -14.99
CA THR A 103 6.58 2.21 -13.56
C THR A 103 5.24 2.90 -13.30
N SER A 104 4.83 3.83 -14.16
CA SER A 104 3.51 4.46 -14.09
C SER A 104 2.37 3.47 -14.27
N ASN A 105 2.50 2.51 -15.18
CA ASN A 105 1.50 1.45 -15.36
C ASN A 105 1.43 0.51 -14.15
N VAL A 106 2.57 0.16 -13.56
CA VAL A 106 2.61 -0.63 -12.30
C VAL A 106 1.91 0.12 -11.16
N ILE A 107 2.21 1.41 -10.97
CA ILE A 107 1.58 2.25 -9.95
C ILE A 107 0.06 2.34 -10.18
N CYS A 108 -0.38 2.47 -11.43
CA CYS A 108 -1.81 2.45 -11.77
C CYS A 108 -2.46 1.13 -11.36
N SER A 109 -1.89 -0.01 -11.73
CA SER A 109 -2.40 -1.34 -11.38
C SER A 109 -2.48 -1.55 -9.87
N ILE A 110 -1.45 -1.15 -9.12
CA ILE A 110 -1.44 -1.22 -7.65
C ILE A 110 -2.55 -0.33 -7.07
N THR A 111 -2.69 0.88 -7.59
CA THR A 111 -3.72 1.83 -7.12
C THR A 111 -5.14 1.29 -7.35
N GLU A 112 -5.41 0.78 -8.54
CA GLU A 112 -6.72 0.20 -8.87
C GLU A 112 -7.02 -1.02 -8.02
N PHE A 113 -6.02 -1.88 -7.80
CA PHE A 113 -6.14 -3.03 -6.92
C PHE A 113 -6.48 -2.61 -5.47
N ILE A 114 -5.73 -1.67 -4.88
CA ILE A 114 -5.99 -1.19 -3.50
C ILE A 114 -7.38 -0.56 -3.40
N LEU A 115 -7.80 0.22 -4.39
CA LEU A 115 -9.14 0.82 -4.43
C LEU A 115 -10.24 -0.25 -4.50
N GLU A 116 -10.04 -1.31 -5.28
CA GLU A 116 -10.96 -2.45 -5.34
C GLU A 116 -11.05 -3.19 -3.99
N GLN A 117 -9.91 -3.47 -3.35
CA GLN A 117 -9.89 -4.11 -2.04
C GLN A 117 -10.58 -3.23 -0.99
N ALA A 118 -10.31 -1.93 -0.99
CA ALA A 118 -10.95 -0.97 -0.08
C ALA A 118 -12.49 -0.95 -0.23
N HIS A 119 -13.02 -1.10 -1.44
CA HIS A 119 -14.48 -1.15 -1.65
C HIS A 119 -15.12 -2.41 -1.06
N LYS A 120 -14.37 -3.52 -1.00
CA LYS A 120 -14.85 -4.82 -0.51
C LYS A 120 -14.53 -5.07 0.97
N GLU A 121 -13.75 -4.18 1.59
CA GLU A 121 -13.19 -4.38 2.91
C GLU A 121 -14.26 -4.29 4.02
N ASN A 122 -14.30 -5.32 4.86
CA ASN A 122 -15.24 -5.45 5.97
C ASN A 122 -14.72 -4.79 7.23
N GLU A 123 -13.45 -4.97 7.55
CA GLU A 123 -12.80 -4.47 8.76
C GLU A 123 -12.43 -2.99 8.59
N VAL A 124 -13.03 -2.10 9.39
CA VAL A 124 -12.83 -0.65 9.21
C VAL A 124 -11.37 -0.22 9.31
N TRP A 125 -10.57 -0.93 10.11
CA TRP A 125 -9.18 -0.58 10.31
C TRP A 125 -8.29 -1.04 9.15
N VAL A 126 -8.63 -2.14 8.47
CA VAL A 126 -7.97 -2.55 7.22
C VAL A 126 -8.36 -1.60 6.09
N LEU A 127 -9.63 -1.17 6.04
CA LEU A 127 -10.07 -0.12 5.11
C LEU A 127 -9.29 1.18 5.36
N ALA A 128 -9.10 1.57 6.62
CA ALA A 128 -8.31 2.73 6.97
C ALA A 128 -6.85 2.57 6.52
N GLU A 129 -6.24 1.39 6.69
CA GLU A 129 -4.88 1.10 6.20
C GLU A 129 -4.78 1.25 4.67
N ALA A 130 -5.75 0.72 3.92
CA ALA A 130 -5.78 0.82 2.47
C ALA A 130 -5.90 2.28 2.00
N ILE A 131 -6.75 3.07 2.66
CA ILE A 131 -6.91 4.49 2.36
C ILE A 131 -5.66 5.28 2.74
N ASP A 132 -5.07 5.02 3.91
CA ASP A 132 -3.83 5.67 4.36
C ASP A 132 -2.69 5.40 3.37
N THR A 133 -2.58 4.15 2.90
CA THR A 133 -1.64 3.75 1.86
C THR A 133 -1.83 4.55 0.57
N LEU A 134 -3.07 4.75 0.12
CA LEU A 134 -3.37 5.59 -1.06
C LEU A 134 -3.03 7.06 -0.81
N ILE A 135 -3.28 7.58 0.39
CA ILE A 135 -2.92 8.96 0.75
C ILE A 135 -1.39 9.13 0.70
N ASP A 136 -0.63 8.18 1.25
CA ASP A 136 0.84 8.19 1.23
C ASP A 136 1.37 8.16 -0.22
N MET A 137 0.86 7.24 -1.04
CA MET A 137 1.24 7.07 -2.44
C MET A 137 1.08 8.35 -3.27
N TYR A 138 0.06 9.14 -2.96
CA TYR A 138 -0.31 10.33 -3.74
C TYR A 138 -0.14 11.63 -2.94
N SER A 139 0.69 11.60 -1.89
CA SER A 139 0.98 12.77 -1.06
C SER A 139 1.72 13.86 -1.82
N GLU A 140 2.65 13.46 -2.70
CA GLU A 140 3.47 14.35 -3.52
C GLU A 140 2.78 14.77 -4.83
N ASP A 141 3.18 15.93 -5.35
CA ASP A 141 2.58 16.57 -6.53
C ASP A 141 3.00 15.95 -7.86
N ASN A 142 4.15 15.27 -7.91
CA ASN A 142 4.62 14.54 -9.08
C ASN A 142 3.70 13.35 -9.46
N THR A 143 2.80 12.95 -8.56
CA THR A 143 1.83 11.87 -8.79
C THR A 143 0.49 12.35 -9.36
N ASP A 144 0.30 13.66 -9.56
CA ASP A 144 -0.99 14.23 -9.97
C ASP A 144 -1.49 13.67 -11.32
N ILE A 145 -0.59 13.48 -12.30
CA ILE A 145 -0.92 12.90 -13.62
C ILE A 145 -1.46 11.48 -13.46
N ILE A 146 -0.82 10.67 -12.61
CA ILE A 146 -1.24 9.29 -12.34
C ILE A 146 -2.57 9.29 -11.59
N ALA A 147 -2.74 10.19 -10.61
CA ALA A 147 -3.99 10.35 -9.85
C ALA A 147 -5.17 10.66 -10.79
N ALA A 148 -4.95 11.51 -11.80
CA ALA A 148 -5.95 11.81 -12.82
C ALA A 148 -6.27 10.59 -13.69
N LYS A 149 -5.23 9.88 -14.17
CA LYS A 149 -5.36 8.69 -15.02
C LYS A 149 -6.24 7.61 -14.36
N VAL A 150 -6.06 7.36 -13.06
CA VAL A 150 -6.81 6.32 -12.33
C VAL A 150 -8.13 6.81 -11.71
N LYS A 151 -8.49 8.08 -11.92
CA LYS A 151 -9.67 8.73 -11.31
C LYS A 151 -9.68 8.59 -9.79
N LEU A 152 -8.52 8.88 -9.18
CA LEU A 152 -8.29 8.66 -7.75
C LEU A 152 -9.28 9.44 -6.89
N VAL A 153 -9.49 10.72 -7.23
CA VAL A 153 -10.32 11.64 -6.44
C VAL A 153 -11.76 11.17 -6.39
N GLU A 154 -12.34 10.80 -7.53
CA GLU A 154 -13.71 10.32 -7.65
C GLU A 154 -13.92 9.03 -6.83
N LYS A 155 -12.97 8.10 -6.93
CA LYS A 155 -13.02 6.83 -6.19
C LYS A 155 -12.85 7.03 -4.68
N LEU A 156 -11.98 7.94 -4.25
CA LEU A 156 -11.82 8.28 -2.82
C LEU A 156 -13.01 9.06 -2.26
N GLU A 157 -13.66 9.93 -3.04
CA GLU A 157 -14.90 10.62 -2.64
C GLU A 157 -15.99 9.63 -2.24
N ILE A 158 -16.10 8.50 -2.96
CA ILE A 158 -17.04 7.41 -2.64
C ILE A 158 -16.66 6.72 -1.32
N LEU A 159 -15.37 6.54 -1.04
CA LEU A 159 -14.89 5.87 0.18
C LEU A 159 -15.05 6.73 1.45
N VAL A 160 -15.10 8.05 1.35
CA VAL A 160 -15.30 8.96 2.51
C VAL A 160 -16.52 8.56 3.37
N PRO A 161 -17.75 8.48 2.83
CA PRO A 161 -18.91 8.07 3.61
C PRO A 161 -18.84 6.59 4.04
N VAL A 162 -18.23 5.71 3.25
CA VAL A 162 -18.07 4.28 3.59
C VAL A 162 -17.22 4.10 4.85
N LEU A 163 -16.03 4.73 4.88
CA LEU A 163 -15.14 4.70 6.05
C LEU A 163 -15.84 5.29 7.29
N ARG A 164 -16.52 6.43 7.13
CA ARG A 164 -17.23 7.08 8.24
C ARG A 164 -18.33 6.20 8.82
N ASN A 165 -19.11 5.54 7.96
CA ASN A 165 -20.20 4.67 8.40
C ASN A 165 -19.65 3.43 9.11
N LYS A 166 -18.65 2.76 8.54
CA LYS A 166 -18.00 1.61 9.18
C LYS A 166 -17.34 1.98 10.51
N ALA A 167 -16.70 3.14 10.61
CA ALA A 167 -16.09 3.61 11.87
C ALA A 167 -17.12 3.87 12.98
N ARG A 168 -18.33 4.30 12.60
CA ARG A 168 -19.45 4.45 13.55
C ARG A 168 -20.01 3.10 14.01
N GLN A 169 -19.99 2.08 13.15
CA GLN A 169 -20.49 0.74 13.45
C GLN A 169 -19.47 -0.06 14.29
N GLN A 170 -18.19 0.03 13.95
CA GLN A 170 -17.10 -0.77 14.54
C GLN A 170 -16.30 0.06 15.57
N LYS A 171 -16.95 0.44 16.68
CA LYS A 171 -16.35 1.32 17.71
C LYS A 171 -15.32 0.63 18.62
N LYS A 172 -15.41 -0.69 18.76
CA LYS A 172 -14.53 -1.50 19.62
C LYS A 172 -13.35 -1.98 18.78
N LEU A 173 -12.24 -1.26 18.89
CA LEU A 173 -10.99 -1.57 18.21
C LEU A 173 -9.84 -1.52 19.23
N PRO A 174 -8.77 -2.31 19.04
CA PRO A 174 -7.48 -2.07 19.68
C PRO A 174 -7.05 -0.61 19.52
N LYS A 175 -6.27 -0.11 20.49
CA LYS A 175 -5.88 1.31 20.58
C LYS A 175 -5.24 1.80 19.28
N ASP A 176 -4.30 1.03 18.74
CA ASP A 176 -3.52 1.43 17.56
C ASP A 176 -4.40 1.53 16.30
N TYR A 177 -5.29 0.55 16.10
CA TYR A 177 -6.26 0.56 15.00
C TYR A 177 -7.27 1.70 15.14
N LYS A 178 -7.70 2.01 16.37
CA LYS A 178 -8.57 3.16 16.62
C LYS A 178 -7.90 4.49 16.26
N VAL A 179 -6.60 4.64 16.56
CA VAL A 179 -5.83 5.82 16.19
C VAL A 179 -5.76 5.95 14.68
N LEU A 180 -5.37 4.88 13.97
CA LEU A 180 -5.35 4.86 12.49
C LEU A 180 -6.70 5.28 11.89
N VAL A 181 -7.79 4.62 12.29
CA VAL A 181 -9.14 4.91 11.77
C VAL A 181 -9.54 6.36 12.04
N THR A 182 -9.20 6.92 13.19
CA THR A 182 -9.51 8.31 13.54
C THR A 182 -8.71 9.28 12.68
N THR A 183 -7.41 9.04 12.53
CA THR A 183 -6.50 9.84 11.71
C THR A 183 -6.97 9.87 10.26
N VAL A 184 -7.21 8.70 9.65
CA VAL A 184 -7.64 8.58 8.26
C VAL A 184 -9.01 9.22 8.04
N ASN A 185 -9.97 9.03 8.95
CA ASN A 185 -11.28 9.71 8.87
C ASN A 185 -11.16 11.24 8.84
N SER A 186 -10.17 11.79 9.55
CA SER A 186 -9.92 13.23 9.56
C SER A 186 -9.14 13.70 8.33
N ASN A 187 -8.22 12.88 7.82
CA ASN A 187 -7.29 13.23 6.75
C ASN A 187 -7.93 13.08 5.37
N LEU A 188 -8.68 12.01 5.13
CA LEU A 188 -9.19 11.67 3.81
C LEU A 188 -10.01 12.81 3.16
N PRO A 189 -10.98 13.47 3.83
CA PRO A 189 -11.71 14.57 3.21
C PRO A 189 -10.81 15.75 2.82
N ARG A 190 -9.77 16.03 3.61
CA ARG A 190 -8.79 17.08 3.34
C ARG A 190 -7.91 16.71 2.15
N PHE A 191 -7.44 15.47 2.11
CA PHE A 191 -6.66 14.93 1.00
C PHE A 191 -7.45 14.97 -0.31
N VAL A 192 -8.68 14.49 -0.32
CA VAL A 192 -9.58 14.54 -1.49
C VAL A 192 -9.74 15.97 -2.00
N LYS A 193 -10.06 16.93 -1.11
CA LYS A 193 -10.19 18.35 -1.49
C LYS A 193 -8.89 18.94 -2.03
N TYR A 194 -7.75 18.53 -1.47
CA TYR A 194 -6.43 18.94 -1.95
C TYR A 194 -6.19 18.41 -3.36
N LYS A 195 -6.22 17.08 -3.52
CA LYS A 195 -5.86 16.41 -4.77
C LYS A 195 -6.85 16.72 -5.90
N LYS A 196 -8.14 16.94 -5.61
CA LYS A 196 -9.13 17.45 -6.58
C LYS A 196 -8.72 18.77 -7.23
N ARG A 197 -8.21 19.71 -6.44
CA ARG A 197 -7.74 21.01 -6.95
C ARG A 197 -6.46 20.90 -7.77
N ARG A 198 -5.62 19.91 -7.46
CA ARG A 198 -4.38 19.62 -8.20
C ARG A 198 -4.68 19.01 -9.56
N VAL A 199 -5.49 17.94 -9.58
CA VAL A 199 -5.90 17.24 -10.80
C VAL A 199 -6.67 18.15 -11.76
N ALA A 200 -7.52 19.05 -11.26
CA ALA A 200 -8.26 19.99 -12.10
C ALA A 200 -7.39 21.07 -12.81
N LYS A 201 -6.10 21.15 -12.50
CA LYS A 201 -5.14 22.09 -13.10
C LYS A 201 -4.21 21.44 -14.14
N LEU A 202 -4.31 20.12 -14.32
CA LEU A 202 -3.59 19.39 -15.36
C LEU A 202 -4.20 19.72 -16.73
#